data_AF-A0A9D5Y6B3-F1
#
_entry.id   AF-A0A9D5Y6B3-F1
#
_cell.length_a   1.000
_cell.length_b   1.000
_cell.length_c   1.000
_cell.angle_alpha   90.00
_cell.angle_beta   90.00
_cell.angle_gamma   90.00
#
_symmetry.space_group_name_H-M   'P 1'
#
loop_
_entity.id
_entity.type
_entity.pdbx_description
1 polymer ?
#
loop_
_entity_poly.entity_id
_entity_poly.type
_entity_poly.pdbx_seq_one_letter_code
_entity_poly.pdbx_strand_id
1 'polypeptide(L)' 'MIVELKKPHPCQNKAFRILRVGSICRIVCLSCGRDMEIDRIKLEKAIKRITEDEAPQ' A
#
# COMPACT_ATOMS: atom_id res chain seq x y z
N MET A 1 0.01 -5.17 7.64
CA MET A 1 -1.09 -4.59 6.83
C MET A 1 -0.64 -4.43 5.38
N ILE A 2 -1.27 -5.19 4.48
CA ILE A 2 -1.09 -5.06 3.03
C ILE A 2 -2.33 -4.35 2.48
N VAL A 3 -2.13 -3.42 1.57
CA VAL A 3 -3.21 -2.72 0.88
C VAL A 3 -3.05 -2.90 -0.62
N GLU A 4 -4.16 -3.17 -1.29
CA GLU A 4 -4.23 -3.16 -2.74
C GLU A 4 -4.76 -1.81 -3.22
N LEU A 5 -3.96 -1.11 -4.01
CA LEU A 5 -4.37 0.15 -4.64
C LEU A 5 -5.17 -0.11 -5.93
N LYS A 6 -6.11 0.79 -6.23
CA LYS A 6 -6.87 0.81 -7.48
C LYS A 6 -5.96 1.06 -8.68
N LYS A 7 -5.02 1.99 -8.53
CA LYS A 7 -4.02 2.30 -9.56
C LYS A 7 -2.83 1.32 -9.43
N PRO A 8 -2.41 0.68 -10.53
CA PRO A 8 -1.18 -0.11 -10.52
C PRO A 8 0.03 0.80 -10.31
N HIS A 9 1.01 0.28 -9.58
CA HIS A 9 2.34 0.85 -9.55
C HIS A 9 2.96 0.77 -10.96
N PRO A 10 3.90 1.66 -11.33
CA PRO A 10 4.68 1.53 -12.57
C PRO A 10 5.32 0.14 -12.77
N CYS A 11 5.50 -0.66 -11.71
CA CYS A 11 5.96 -2.06 -11.81
C CYS A 11 4.84 -3.09 -12.04
N GLN A 12 3.65 -2.67 -12.48
CA GLN A 12 2.42 -3.48 -12.63
C GLN A 12 1.83 -4.10 -11.35
N ASN A 13 2.51 -4.04 -10.21
CA ASN A 13 1.96 -4.54 -8.94
C ASN A 13 0.97 -3.55 -8.31
N LYS A 14 0.00 -4.07 -7.55
CA LYS A 14 -1.01 -3.29 -6.82
C LYS A 14 -0.91 -3.48 -5.31
N ALA A 15 -0.09 -4.43 -4.84
CA ALA A 15 0.10 -4.71 -3.43
C ALA A 15 1.19 -3.82 -2.81
N PHE A 16 0.81 -3.11 -1.75
CA PHE A 16 1.69 -2.26 -0.97
C PHE A 16 1.60 -2.63 0.51
N ARG A 17 2.72 -2.64 1.20
CA ARG A 17 2.77 -2.81 2.66
C ARG A 17 2.84 -1.44 3.30
N ILE A 18 1.99 -1.20 4.29
CA ILE A 18 2.06 0.03 5.08
C ILE A 18 3.18 -0.11 6.10
N LEU A 19 4.14 0.81 6.07
CA LEU A 19 5.24 0.88 7.04
C LEU A 19 4.90 1.80 8.21
N ARG A 20 4.36 2.98 7.91
CA ARG A 20 4.03 4.01 8.91
C ARG A 20 2.68 4.64 8.59
N VAL A 21 1.85 4.81 9.62
CA VAL A 21 0.58 5.53 9.54
C VAL A 21 0.68 6.78 10.41
N GLY A 22 0.45 7.93 9.80
CA GLY A 22 0.44 9.25 10.44
C GLY A 22 -0.39 10.22 9.60
N SER A 23 -0.09 11.52 9.63
CA SER A 23 -0.69 12.49 8.68
C SER A 23 -0.34 12.13 7.23
N ILE A 24 0.90 11.65 7.04
CA ILE A 24 1.41 11.05 5.81
C ILE A 24 1.66 9.58 6.09
N CYS A 25 1.18 8.71 5.20
CA CYS A 25 1.40 7.28 5.26
C CYS A 25 2.58 6.90 4.38
N ARG A 26 3.52 6.12 4.93
CA ARG A 26 4.62 5.55 4.15
C ARG A 26 4.27 4.12 3.78
N ILE A 27 4.24 3.85 2.47
CA ILE A 27 3.90 2.54 1.91
C ILE A 27 5.08 2.03 1.09
N VAL A 28 5.30 0.72 1.09
CA VAL A 28 6.35 0.07 0.29
C VAL A 28 5.72 -0.91 -0.67
N CYS A 29 6.11 -0.85 -1.94
CA CYS A 29 5.67 -1.82 -2.92
C CYS A 29 6.35 -3.17 -2.65
N LEU A 30 5.56 -4.23 -2.49
CA LEU A 30 6.10 -5.57 -2.18
C LEU A 30 6.81 -6.24 -3.35
N SER A 31 6.61 -5.76 -4.59
CA SER A 31 7.22 -6.34 -5.78
C SER A 31 8.53 -5.68 -6.19
N CYS A 32 8.68 -4.37 -5.96
CA CYS A 32 9.89 -3.63 -6.35
C CYS A 32 10.65 -3.01 -5.17
N GLY A 33 10.12 -3.11 -3.93
CA GLY A 33 10.78 -2.59 -2.74
C GLY A 33 10.82 -1.07 -2.61
N ARG A 34 10.22 -0.32 -3.56
CA ARG A 34 10.15 1.14 -3.49
C ARG A 34 9.19 1.58 -2.41
N ASP A 35 9.68 2.42 -1.51
CA ASP A 35 8.85 3.16 -0.57
C ASP A 35 8.37 4.48 -1.17
N MET A 36 7.15 4.88 -0.79
CA MET A 36 6.49 6.09 -1.22
C MET A 36 5.73 6.70 -0.05
N GLU A 37 5.76 8.01 0.05
CA GLU A 37 4.96 8.76 1.00
C GLU A 37 3.71 9.29 0.32
N ILE A 38 2.55 9.02 0.92
CA ILE A 38 1.25 9.42 0.38
C ILE A 38 0.37 9.95 1.51
N ASP A 39 -0.34 11.06 1.27
CA ASP A 39 -1.35 11.57 2.20
C ASP A 39 -2.37 10.50 2.56
N ARG A 40 -2.77 10.47 3.83
CA ARG A 40 -3.80 9.55 4.30
C ARG A 40 -5.08 9.61 3.45
N ILE A 41 -5.57 10.81 3.16
CA ILE A 41 -6.81 11.03 2.39
C ILE A 41 -6.70 10.47 0.96
N LYS A 42 -5.54 10.67 0.31
CA LYS A 42 -5.29 10.14 -1.04
C LYS A 42 -5.18 8.62 -1.00
N LEU A 43 -4.47 8.08 0.00
CA LEU A 43 -4.31 6.65 0.19
C LEU A 43 -5.67 5.97 0.40
N GLU A 44 -6.51 6.47 1.31
CA GLU A 44 -7.84 5.90 1.57
C GLU A 44 -8.72 5.87 0.31
N LYS A 45 -8.68 6.90 -0.54
CA LYS A 45 -9.41 6.91 -1.82
C LYS A 45 -8.83 5.95 -2.85
N ALA A 46 -7.51 5.80 -2.84
CA ALA A 46 -6.77 4.95 -3.77
C ALA A 46 -6.81 3.47 -3.38
N ILE A 47 -7.04 3.14 -2.10
CA ILE A 47 -7.21 1.77 -1.63
C ILE A 47 -8.46 1.15 -2.29
N LYS A 48 -8.27 -0.03 -2.87
CA LYS A 48 -9.34 -0.87 -3.43
C LYS A 48 -9.76 -1.93 -2.43
N ARG A 49 -8.77 -2.59 -1.82
CA ARG A 49 -8.94 -3.61 -0.79
C ARG A 49 -7.83 -3.46 0.23
N ILE A 50 -8.18 -3.73 1.48
CA ILE A 50 -7.21 -3.89 2.56
C ILE A 50 -7.16 -5.39 2.81
N THR A 51 -5.97 -5.95 2.70
CA THR A 51 -5.73 -7.34 3.02
C THR A 51 -4.97 -7.33 4.33
N GLU A 52 -5.65 -7.68 5.41
CA GLU A 52 -4.95 -8.14 6.59
C GLU A 52 -4.18 -9.37 6.15
N ASP A 53 -2.86 -9.32 6.34
CA ASP A 53 -2.00 -10.46 6.13
C ASP A 53 -2.38 -11.45 7.24
N GLU A 54 -3.48 -12.17 7.04
CA GLU A 54 -3.69 -13.46 7.66
C GLU A 54 -2.58 -14.31 7.08
N ALA A 55 -1.50 -14.41 7.86
CA ALA A 55 -0.37 -15.27 7.56
C ALA A 55 -0.90 -16.61 7.05
N PRO A 56 -0.61 -17.03 5.81
CA PRO A 56 -0.80 -18.42 5.46
C PRO A 56 0.29 -19.20 6.20
N GLN A 57 -0.15 -19.87 7.27
CA GLN A 57 0.31 -21.14 7.84
C GLN A 57 1.82 -21.40 7.99
#